data_AF-A0AAD7FS53-F1
#
_entry.id   AF-A0AAD7FS53-F1
#
_cell.length_a   1.000
_cell.length_b   1.000
_cell.length_c   1.000
_cell.angle_alpha   90.00
_cell.angle_beta   90.00
_cell.angle_gamma   90.00
#
_symmetry.space_group_name_H-M   'P 1'
#
loop_
_entity.id
_entity.type
_entity.pdbx_description
1 polymer ?
#
loop_
_entity_poly.entity_id
_entity_poly.type
_entity_poly.pdbx_seq_one_letter_code
_entity_poly.pdbx_strand_id
1 'polypeptide(L)'
;MFAKVASLVSIALFAGRVAAICPGFNFGIGNAHPSSFGNGINHWNVYNDNCDIVDGLTTNQNPCSQGIFGYSPAPIHFNEYTSTTTGLRYACRPGPNPDS
;
A
#
# COMPACT_ATOMS: atom_id res chain seq x y z
N MET A 1 28.17 44.33 23.64
CA MET A 1 27.18 43.57 24.43
C MET A 1 26.49 42.61 23.47
N PHE A 2 26.57 41.31 23.73
CA PHE A 2 26.37 40.22 22.78
C PHE A 2 24.89 40.03 22.39
N ALA A 3 24.61 39.92 21.09
CA ALA A 3 23.30 39.57 20.55
C ALA A 3 22.90 38.15 20.99
N LYS A 4 21.77 38.01 21.70
CA LYS A 4 21.24 36.70 22.07
C LYS A 4 20.20 36.24 21.04
N VAL A 5 20.71 35.38 20.18
CA VAL A 5 20.08 34.45 19.23
C VAL A 5 18.63 34.09 19.59
N ALA A 6 17.69 34.41 18.70
CA ALA A 6 16.32 33.91 18.75
C ALA A 6 16.32 32.44 18.28
N SER A 7 16.09 31.52 19.23
CA SER A 7 16.02 30.09 18.95
C SER A 7 14.63 29.73 18.41
N LEU A 8 14.52 29.52 17.10
CA LEU A 8 13.35 28.91 16.47
C LEU A 8 13.43 27.39 16.66
N VAL A 9 12.79 26.88 17.70
CA VAL A 9 12.61 25.43 17.88
C VAL A 9 11.47 25.00 16.98
N SER A 10 11.81 24.58 15.76
CA SER A 10 10.89 23.93 14.83
C SER A 10 10.50 22.57 15.40
N ILE A 11 9.26 22.45 15.89
CA ILE A 11 8.68 21.17 16.30
C ILE A 11 8.39 20.37 15.02
N ALA A 12 9.31 19.49 14.65
CA ALA A 12 9.07 18.49 13.62
C ALA A 12 8.15 17.41 14.22
N LEU A 13 6.83 17.59 14.06
CA LEU A 13 5.85 16.52 14.26
C LEU A 13 6.05 15.49 13.13
N PHE A 14 6.96 14.54 13.35
CA PHE A 14 6.96 13.29 12.59
C PHE A 14 5.72 12.50 13.02
N ALA A 15 4.59 12.81 12.39
CA ALA A 15 3.45 11.92 12.39
C ALA A 15 3.96 10.57 11.86
N GLY A 16 3.88 9.53 12.69
CA GLY A 16 4.18 8.15 12.32
C GLY A 16 3.21 7.66 11.25
N ARG A 17 3.39 8.16 10.02
CA ARG A 17 2.86 7.53 8.82
C ARG A 17 3.75 6.32 8.61
N VAL A 18 3.15 5.14 8.57
CA VAL A 18 3.83 3.88 8.24
C VAL A 18 4.68 4.11 6.99
N ALA A 19 5.99 4.29 7.17
CA ALA A 19 6.96 4.58 6.12
C ALA A 19 7.29 3.34 5.26
N ALA A 20 6.35 2.41 5.14
CA ALA A 20 6.53 1.17 4.40
C ALA A 20 5.91 1.24 2.99
N ILE A 21 5.10 2.27 2.70
CA ILE A 21 4.33 2.36 1.46
C ILE A 21 4.65 3.64 0.63
N CYS A 22 5.53 4.57 1.01
CA CYS A 22 5.94 5.65 0.08
C CYS A 22 7.29 6.26 0.49
N PRO A 23 8.28 6.56 -0.40
CA PRO A 23 8.42 6.26 -1.84
C PRO A 23 9.28 5.00 -2.13
N GLY A 24 8.97 4.23 -3.19
CA GLY A 24 9.78 3.05 -3.60
C GLY A 24 9.13 1.99 -4.50
N PHE A 25 7.86 2.12 -4.89
CA PHE A 25 7.16 1.20 -5.80
C PHE A 25 6.09 1.95 -6.62
N ASN A 26 5.57 1.33 -7.69
CA ASN A 26 4.54 1.93 -8.54
C ASN A 26 3.11 1.70 -8.00
N PHE A 27 2.82 0.48 -7.54
CA PHE A 27 1.58 0.12 -6.83
C PHE A 27 1.84 -0.77 -5.62
N GLY A 28 1.04 -0.62 -4.56
CA GLY A 28 1.12 -1.39 -3.32
C GLY A 28 -0.23 -1.97 -2.93
N ILE A 29 -0.29 -3.27 -2.63
CA ILE A 29 -1.51 -3.94 -2.16
C ILE A 29 -1.56 -3.86 -0.64
N GLY A 30 -2.58 -3.20 -0.11
CA GLY A 30 -2.82 -3.08 1.33
C GLY A 30 -3.33 -4.37 1.95
N ASN A 31 -3.25 -4.44 3.29
CA ASN A 31 -3.85 -5.54 4.04
C ASN A 31 -5.38 -5.57 3.90
N ALA A 32 -5.93 -6.78 4.03
CA ALA A 32 -7.37 -6.98 4.12
C ALA A 32 -7.91 -6.22 5.34
N HIS A 33 -9.00 -5.49 5.15
CA HIS A 33 -9.76 -4.91 6.26
C HIS A 33 -11.24 -5.25 6.11
N PRO A 34 -11.96 -5.41 7.23
CA PRO A 34 -13.38 -5.71 7.19
C PRO A 34 -14.14 -4.56 6.54
N SER A 35 -14.97 -4.88 5.56
CA SER A 35 -15.82 -3.89 4.94
C SER A 35 -16.95 -3.49 5.89
N SER A 36 -17.38 -2.23 5.83
CA SER A 36 -18.51 -1.67 6.60
C SER A 36 -19.86 -2.37 6.35
N PHE A 37 -19.96 -3.22 5.33
CA PHE A 37 -21.17 -3.99 4.99
C PHE A 37 -21.40 -5.23 5.88
N GLY A 38 -20.44 -5.61 6.73
CA GLY A 38 -20.55 -6.83 7.56
C GLY A 38 -20.54 -8.12 6.73
N ASN A 39 -20.75 -9.28 7.37
CA ASN A 39 -20.86 -10.61 6.72
C ASN A 39 -19.59 -11.23 6.12
N GLY A 40 -18.41 -10.98 6.70
CA GLY A 40 -17.16 -11.60 6.24
C GLY A 40 -16.66 -11.08 4.88
N ILE A 41 -17.18 -9.94 4.45
CA ILE A 41 -16.68 -9.20 3.28
C ILE A 41 -15.38 -8.50 3.68
N ASN A 42 -14.31 -8.83 2.96
CA ASN A 42 -13.02 -8.17 3.11
C ASN A 42 -12.80 -7.18 1.95
N HIS A 43 -12.13 -6.09 2.27
CA HIS A 43 -11.69 -5.09 1.31
C HIS A 43 -10.16 -5.00 1.29
N TRP A 44 -9.58 -4.91 0.10
CA TRP A 44 -8.18 -4.63 -0.14
C TRP A 44 -8.06 -3.36 -0.95
N ASN A 45 -7.22 -2.44 -0.50
CA ASN A 45 -6.89 -1.22 -1.24
C ASN A 45 -5.62 -1.42 -2.04
N VAL A 46 -5.57 -0.85 -3.24
CA VAL A 46 -4.33 -0.66 -3.99
C VAL A 46 -3.95 0.81 -3.94
N TYR A 47 -2.72 1.06 -3.52
CA TYR A 47 -2.16 2.40 -3.38
C TYR A 47 -1.17 2.69 -4.51
N ASN A 48 -1.12 3.94 -4.98
CA ASN A 48 -0.03 4.41 -5.83
C ASN A 48 1.19 4.84 -4.99
N ASP A 49 2.23 5.33 -5.66
CA ASP A 49 3.46 5.88 -5.08
C ASP A 49 3.27 7.18 -4.28
N ASN A 50 2.10 7.81 -4.40
CA ASN A 50 1.67 8.97 -3.61
C ASN A 50 0.79 8.58 -2.40
N CYS A 51 0.61 7.28 -2.15
CA CYS A 51 -0.22 6.73 -1.08
C CYS A 51 -1.73 7.01 -1.26
N ASP A 52 -2.16 7.37 -2.48
CA ASP A 52 -3.58 7.48 -2.83
C ASP A 52 -4.15 6.10 -3.15
N ILE A 53 -5.40 5.85 -2.75
CA ILE A 53 -6.13 4.65 -3.15
C ILE A 53 -6.56 4.83 -4.61
N VAL A 54 -6.07 3.95 -5.48
CA VAL A 54 -6.33 4.00 -6.92
C VAL A 54 -7.19 2.83 -7.42
N ASP A 55 -7.29 1.76 -6.64
CA ASP A 55 -8.09 0.58 -6.97
C ASP A 55 -8.40 -0.22 -5.69
N GLY A 56 -9.25 -1.24 -5.79
CA GLY A 56 -9.50 -2.13 -4.68
C GLY A 56 -10.42 -3.30 -5.01
N LEU A 57 -10.37 -4.32 -4.15
CA LEU A 57 -11.22 -5.50 -4.25
C LEU A 57 -12.08 -5.62 -3.00
N THR A 58 -13.40 -5.63 -3.19
CA THR A 58 -14.37 -5.99 -2.13
C THR A 58 -14.97 -7.34 -2.47
N THR A 59 -14.74 -8.34 -1.62
CA THR A 59 -15.30 -9.69 -1.86
C THR A 59 -15.51 -10.45 -0.55
N ASN A 60 -16.49 -11.35 -0.55
CA ASN A 60 -16.63 -12.41 0.47
C ASN A 60 -16.08 -13.76 -0.02
N GLN A 61 -15.50 -13.81 -1.22
CA GLN A 61 -14.91 -15.01 -1.81
C GLN A 61 -13.40 -14.99 -1.67
N ASN A 62 -12.74 -16.06 -2.13
CA ASN A 62 -11.29 -16.09 -2.23
C ASN A 62 -10.81 -14.96 -3.19
N PRO A 63 -10.02 -13.98 -2.73
CA PRO A 63 -9.52 -12.91 -3.59
C PRO A 63 -8.68 -13.43 -4.79
N CYS A 64 -8.15 -14.65 -4.72
CA CYS A 64 -7.46 -15.32 -5.83
C CYS A 64 -8.30 -15.54 -7.07
N SER A 65 -9.61 -15.64 -6.93
CA SER A 65 -10.50 -15.89 -8.06
C SER A 65 -11.15 -14.62 -8.60
N GLN A 66 -10.86 -13.45 -8.03
CA GLN A 66 -11.56 -12.19 -8.36
C GLN A 66 -10.85 -11.36 -9.45
N GLY A 67 -9.73 -11.84 -9.98
CA GLY A 67 -9.14 -11.36 -11.23
C GLY A 67 -8.22 -10.14 -11.15
N ILE A 68 -8.28 -9.33 -10.09
CA ILE A 68 -7.38 -8.15 -9.97
C ILE A 68 -6.05 -8.47 -9.30
N PHE A 69 -5.96 -9.58 -8.56
CA PHE A 69 -4.75 -10.02 -7.88
C PHE A 69 -4.28 -11.37 -8.42
N GLY A 70 -2.99 -11.48 -8.70
CA GLY A 70 -2.32 -12.75 -8.99
C GLY A 70 -1.63 -13.32 -7.76
N TYR A 71 -1.41 -14.63 -7.78
CA TYR A 71 -0.85 -15.37 -6.65
C TYR A 71 0.32 -16.24 -7.06
N SER A 72 1.32 -16.33 -6.17
CA SER A 72 2.41 -17.29 -6.31
C SER A 72 1.92 -18.72 -6.05
N PRO A 73 2.62 -19.73 -6.58
CA PRO A 73 2.56 -21.08 -6.03
C PRO A 73 2.88 -21.07 -4.53
N ALA A 74 2.51 -22.13 -3.82
CA ALA A 74 2.72 -22.23 -2.37
C ALA A 74 4.18 -21.92 -1.96
N PRO A 75 4.43 -21.08 -0.94
CA PRO A 75 3.44 -20.40 -0.09
C PRO A 75 2.68 -19.31 -0.86
N ILE A 76 1.35 -19.27 -0.67
CA ILE A 76 0.45 -18.41 -1.44
C ILE A 76 0.62 -16.95 -0.97
N HIS A 77 1.17 -16.12 -1.85
CA HIS A 77 1.31 -14.69 -1.66
C HIS A 77 0.77 -13.93 -2.87
N PHE A 78 0.37 -12.69 -2.67
CA PHE A 78 0.10 -11.77 -3.77
C PHE A 78 1.39 -11.53 -4.57
N ASN A 79 1.39 -11.87 -5.86
CA ASN A 79 2.55 -11.69 -6.73
C ASN A 79 2.27 -10.81 -7.96
N GLU A 80 1.02 -10.37 -8.14
CA GLU A 80 0.64 -9.53 -9.26
C GLU A 80 -0.60 -8.69 -8.91
N TYR A 81 -0.69 -7.51 -9.51
CA TYR A 81 -1.87 -6.66 -9.55
C TYR A 81 -2.23 -6.34 -11.02
N THR A 82 -3.49 -6.50 -11.38
CA THR A 82 -4.05 -6.06 -12.67
C THR A 82 -4.97 -4.87 -12.44
N SER A 83 -4.65 -3.74 -13.06
CA SER A 83 -5.46 -2.53 -12.89
C SER A 83 -6.82 -2.68 -13.55
N THR A 84 -7.88 -2.42 -12.79
CA THR A 84 -9.26 -2.43 -13.31
C THR A 84 -9.53 -1.28 -14.27
N THR A 85 -8.75 -0.19 -14.16
CA THR A 85 -8.91 1.01 -14.99
C THR A 85 -8.17 0.91 -16.32
N THR A 86 -6.94 0.39 -16.32
CA THR A 86 -6.09 0.34 -17.53
C THR A 86 -5.92 -1.05 -18.12
N GLY A 87 -6.26 -2.10 -17.37
CA GLY A 87 -6.01 -3.50 -17.76
C GLY A 87 -4.53 -3.90 -17.72
N LEU A 88 -3.62 -3.00 -17.29
CA LEU A 88 -2.20 -3.30 -17.20
C LEU A 88 -1.90 -4.20 -16.00
N ARG A 89 -0.92 -5.09 -16.18
CA ARG A 89 -0.49 -6.07 -15.17
C ARG A 89 0.85 -5.65 -14.59
N TYR A 90 0.94 -5.68 -13.27
CA TYR A 90 2.10 -5.27 -12.48
C TYR A 90 2.52 -6.43 -11.58
N ALA A 91 3.71 -6.98 -11.83
CA ALA A 91 4.27 -8.00 -10.94
C ALA A 91 4.69 -7.35 -9.61
N CYS A 92 4.37 -8.00 -8.48
CA CYS A 92 4.93 -7.66 -7.18
C CYS A 92 6.44 -7.92 -7.25
N ARG A 93 7.23 -6.87 -7.10
CA ARG A 93 8.66 -6.98 -6.91
C ARG A 93 8.97 -6.56 -5.49
N PRO A 94 9.87 -7.27 -4.79
CA PRO A 94 10.51 -6.69 -3.62
C PRO A 94 11.03 -5.32 -4.04
N GLY A 95 10.68 -4.27 -3.30
CA GLY A 95 11.35 -2.98 -3.47
C GLY A 95 12.86 -3.18 -3.27
N PRO A 96 13.70 -2.24 -3.72
CA PRO A 96 15.08 -2.23 -3.26
C PRO A 96 15.04 -2.14 -1.73
N ASN A 97 15.30 -3.25 -1.04
CA ASN A 97 15.54 -3.20 0.39
C ASN A 97 16.74 -2.27 0.58
N PRO A 98 16.74 -1.35 1.55
CA PRO A 98 17.93 -0.59 1.89
C PRO A 98 19.08 -1.45 2.47
N ASP A 99 18.89 -2.78 2.56
CA ASP A 99 19.76 -3.72 3.28
C ASP A 99 20.34 -4.86 2.41
N SER A 100 20.42 -4.71 1.07
CA SER A 100 21.09 -5.67 0.18
C SER A 100 22.36 -5.12 -0.45
#